data_AF-A0A1J3INN4-F1
#
_entry.id   AF-A0A1J3INN4-F1
#
_cell.length_a   1.000
_cell.length_b   1.000
_cell.length_c   1.000
_cell.angle_alpha   90.00
_cell.angle_beta   90.00
_cell.angle_gamma   90.00
#
_symmetry.space_group_name_H-M   'P 1'
#
loop_
_entity.id
_entity.type
_entity.pdbx_description
1 polymer ?
#
loop_
_entity_poly.entity_id
_entity_poly.type
_entity_poly.pdbx_seq_one_letter_code
_entity_poly.pdbx_strand_id
1 'polypeptide(L)'
;ALVDMAAVHSSCRLCIFLATRIQEQEEKTPDFKKRPCKCSRGGSDTVYHVFVRERGRFEMESIFLRGKNLTQEALEAAVVAKFKSLKHEPVWKRERPVSLKGDDNELRVHRIYPLGLTQRQALYGFKFEGNSSLSSHIQHNPCAKFEVVFV
;
A
#
# COMPACT_ATOMS: atom_id res chain seq x y z
N ALA A 1 -10.97 10.41 6.79
CA ALA A 1 -10.94 9.28 5.83
C ALA A 1 -12.05 9.36 4.77
N LEU A 2 -13.34 9.22 5.11
CA LEU A 2 -14.42 9.23 4.08
C LEU A 2 -14.46 10.53 3.26
N VAL A 3 -14.35 11.68 3.92
CA VAL A 3 -14.28 13.00 3.27
C VAL A 3 -13.04 13.11 2.39
N ASP A 4 -11.91 12.62 2.87
CA ASP A 4 -10.63 12.62 2.14
C ASP A 4 -10.64 11.74 0.89
N MET A 5 -11.43 10.65 0.89
CA MET A 5 -11.58 9.78 -0.27
C MET A 5 -12.53 10.34 -1.32
N ALA A 6 -13.36 11.34 -0.98
CA ALA A 6 -14.17 12.06 -1.95
C ALA A 6 -13.29 12.91 -2.90
N ALA A 7 -12.07 13.26 -2.47
CA ALA A 7 -11.07 13.97 -3.27
C ALA A 7 -10.51 13.17 -4.46
N VAL A 8 -10.69 11.85 -4.47
CA VAL A 8 -10.33 11.04 -5.62
C VAL A 8 -11.43 11.20 -6.68
N HIS A 9 -11.24 12.15 -7.59
CA HIS A 9 -12.16 12.47 -8.69
C HIS A 9 -12.67 11.20 -9.38
N SER A 10 -13.96 11.14 -9.71
CA SER A 10 -14.62 9.95 -10.25
C SER A 10 -13.96 9.43 -11.53
N SER A 11 -13.49 10.33 -12.40
CA SER A 11 -12.73 10.01 -13.61
C SER A 11 -11.42 9.27 -13.29
N CYS A 12 -10.72 9.66 -12.22
CA CYS A 12 -9.48 8.99 -11.80
C CYS A 12 -9.75 7.56 -11.31
N ARG A 13 -10.92 7.27 -10.75
CA ARG A 13 -11.25 5.92 -10.24
C ARG A 13 -11.31 4.88 -11.36
N LEU A 14 -11.93 5.21 -12.49
CA LEU A 14 -11.98 4.30 -13.65
C LEU A 14 -10.60 4.14 -14.28
N CYS A 15 -9.84 5.23 -14.44
CA CYS A 15 -8.48 5.18 -14.97
C CYS A 15 -7.57 4.30 -14.11
N ILE A 16 -7.60 4.46 -12.77
CA ILE A 16 -6.80 3.64 -11.85
C ILE A 16 -7.21 2.16 -11.94
N PHE A 17 -8.52 1.88 -12.03
CA PHE A 17 -8.99 0.51 -12.19
C PHE A 17 -8.47 -0.13 -13.49
N LEU A 18 -8.62 0.56 -14.62
CA LEU A 18 -8.12 0.07 -15.92
C LEU A 18 -6.61 -0.11 -15.91
N ALA A 19 -5.87 0.87 -15.41
CA ALA A 19 -4.42 0.80 -15.34
C ALA A 19 -3.94 -0.34 -14.41
N THR A 20 -4.65 -0.61 -13.30
CA THR A 20 -4.40 -1.80 -12.47
C THR A 20 -4.65 -3.10 -13.22
N ARG A 21 -5.73 -3.20 -14.00
CA ARG A 21 -6.00 -4.40 -14.81
C ARG A 21 -4.95 -4.63 -15.89
N ILE A 22 -4.47 -3.57 -16.53
CA ILE A 22 -3.40 -3.64 -17.52
C ILE A 22 -2.10 -4.12 -16.85
N GLN A 23 -1.72 -3.53 -15.71
CA GLN A 23 -0.53 -3.94 -14.96
C GLN A 23 -0.61 -5.43 -14.53
N GLU A 24 -1.77 -5.89 -14.06
CA GLU A 24 -2.00 -7.31 -13.73
C GLU A 24 -1.82 -8.24 -14.94
N GLN A 25 -2.10 -7.77 -16.16
CA GLN A 25 -1.87 -8.52 -17.39
C GLN A 25 -0.39 -8.52 -17.77
N GLU A 26 0.29 -7.37 -17.70
CA GLU A 26 1.72 -7.25 -17.99
C GLU A 26 2.58 -8.11 -17.06
N GLU A 27 2.23 -8.17 -15.77
CA GLU A 27 2.96 -8.96 -14.77
C GLU A 27 2.82 -10.49 -14.96
N LYS A 28 1.85 -10.95 -15.76
CA LYS A 28 1.76 -12.38 -16.12
C LYS A 28 2.84 -12.81 -17.09
N THR A 29 3.47 -11.86 -17.80
CA THR A 29 4.52 -12.15 -18.77
C THR A 29 5.77 -12.72 -18.08
N PRO A 30 6.50 -13.63 -18.76
CA PRO A 30 7.68 -14.29 -18.18
C PRO A 30 8.80 -13.30 -17.83
N ASP A 31 8.90 -12.17 -18.51
CA ASP A 31 9.92 -11.14 -18.23
C ASP A 31 9.70 -10.45 -16.88
N PHE A 32 8.45 -10.23 -16.49
CA PHE A 32 8.13 -9.69 -15.16
C PHE A 32 8.40 -10.70 -14.04
N LYS A 33 8.20 -12.00 -14.30
CA LYS A 33 8.47 -13.08 -13.33
C LYS A 33 9.95 -13.26 -12.99
N LYS A 34 10.87 -12.65 -13.75
CA LYS A 34 12.31 -12.70 -13.46
C LYS A 34 12.69 -11.90 -12.21
N ARG A 35 11.86 -10.95 -11.77
CA ARG A 35 12.15 -10.09 -10.61
C ARG A 35 11.86 -10.85 -9.30
N PRO A 36 12.85 -11.08 -8.42
CA PRO A 36 12.64 -11.85 -7.20
C PRO A 36 11.84 -11.06 -6.16
N CYS A 37 10.64 -11.54 -5.83
CA CYS A 37 9.78 -10.96 -4.79
C CYS A 37 10.24 -11.30 -3.36
N LYS A 38 11.17 -12.23 -3.21
CA LYS A 38 11.80 -12.62 -1.96
C LYS A 38 13.27 -12.89 -2.17
N CYS A 39 14.09 -12.49 -1.22
CA CYS A 39 15.52 -12.78 -1.21
C CYS A 39 15.89 -13.42 0.13
N SER A 40 16.40 -14.64 0.09
CA SER A 40 16.94 -15.34 1.27
C SER A 40 18.45 -15.42 1.14
N ARG A 41 19.18 -14.69 1.99
CA ARG A 41 20.63 -14.86 2.14
C ARG A 41 20.82 -15.87 3.27
N GLY A 42 21.39 -17.05 2.97
CA GLY A 42 21.40 -18.25 3.83
C GLY A 42 21.34 -17.97 5.34
N GLY A 43 20.26 -18.42 5.99
CA GLY A 43 19.85 -18.08 7.36
C GLY A 43 18.38 -17.66 7.45
N SER A 44 17.94 -17.21 8.63
CA SER A 44 16.57 -16.72 8.91
C SER A 44 16.26 -15.30 8.39
N ASP A 45 17.18 -14.69 7.62
CA ASP A 45 17.07 -13.31 7.14
C ASP A 45 16.51 -13.28 5.71
N THR A 46 15.20 -13.52 5.60
CA THR A 46 14.46 -13.39 4.34
C THR A 46 13.96 -11.95 4.20
N VAL A 47 14.20 -11.32 3.05
CA VAL A 47 13.63 -10.02 2.71
C VAL A 47 12.49 -10.22 1.72
N TYR A 48 11.33 -9.66 2.03
CA TYR A 48 10.14 -9.65 1.20
C TYR A 48 10.00 -8.31 0.51
N HIS A 49 9.75 -8.34 -0.78
CA HIS A 49 9.41 -7.15 -1.56
C HIS A 49 7.89 -7.05 -1.65
N VAL A 50 7.34 -5.93 -1.20
CA VAL A 50 5.92 -5.61 -1.28
C VAL A 50 5.74 -4.28 -2.01
N PHE A 51 4.62 -4.14 -2.69
CA PHE A 51 4.25 -2.92 -3.40
C PHE A 51 3.13 -2.22 -2.67
N VAL A 52 3.27 -0.91 -2.45
CA VAL A 52 2.25 -0.12 -1.75
C VAL A 52 1.97 1.16 -2.52
N ARG A 53 0.69 1.49 -2.68
CA ARG A 53 0.27 2.78 -3.24
C ARG A 53 -0.75 3.45 -2.34
N GLU A 54 -0.79 4.78 -2.41
CA GLU A 54 -1.91 5.52 -1.83
C GLU A 54 -3.20 5.24 -2.60
N ARG A 55 -4.31 5.02 -1.88
CA ARG A 55 -5.63 4.89 -2.52
C ARG A 55 -5.94 6.17 -3.30
N GLY A 56 -6.21 6.03 -4.59
CA GLY A 56 -6.43 7.16 -5.49
C GLY A 56 -5.21 7.58 -6.31
N ARG A 57 -4.07 6.89 -6.15
CA ARG A 57 -2.93 6.98 -7.06
C ARG A 57 -2.72 5.67 -7.80
N PHE A 58 -2.11 5.78 -8.97
CA PHE A 58 -1.77 4.62 -9.80
C PHE A 58 -0.43 4.00 -9.39
N GLU A 59 0.60 4.85 -9.23
CA GLU A 59 1.99 4.44 -9.00
C GLU A 59 2.16 3.66 -7.68
N MET A 60 2.93 2.58 -7.77
CA MET A 60 3.24 1.68 -6.67
C MET A 60 4.67 1.90 -6.19
N GLU A 61 4.83 2.05 -4.90
CA GLU A 61 6.14 2.15 -4.25
C GLU A 61 6.65 0.80 -3.80
N SER A 62 7.95 0.57 -4.01
CA SER A 62 8.63 -0.63 -3.52
C SER A 62 9.02 -0.49 -2.06
N ILE A 63 8.58 -1.45 -1.25
CA ILE A 63 8.90 -1.54 0.17
C ILE A 63 9.50 -2.91 0.46
N PHE A 64 10.55 -2.93 1.28
CA PHE A 64 11.26 -4.14 1.65
C PHE A 64 11.07 -4.42 3.14
N LEU A 65 10.50 -5.57 3.46
CA LEU A 65 10.27 -6.02 4.83
C LEU A 65 11.18 -7.20 5.16
N ARG A 66 11.77 -7.19 6.35
CA ARG A 66 12.53 -8.33 6.85
C ARG A 66 11.61 -9.35 7.48
N GLY A 67 11.86 -10.63 7.25
CA GLY A 67 11.03 -11.75 7.68
C GLY A 67 10.84 -11.85 9.19
N LYS A 68 11.81 -11.35 9.98
CA LYS A 68 11.73 -11.27 11.44
C LYS A 68 10.70 -10.25 11.94
N ASN A 69 10.34 -9.26 11.11
CA ASN A 69 9.46 -8.13 11.44
C ASN A 69 8.29 -8.04 10.46
N LEU A 70 7.60 -9.15 10.19
CA LEU A 70 6.36 -9.16 9.39
C LEU A 70 5.14 -8.84 10.25
N THR A 71 5.14 -7.66 10.88
CA THR A 71 4.01 -7.16 11.67
C THR A 71 3.32 -5.99 10.96
N GLN A 72 2.07 -5.72 11.34
CA GLN A 72 1.34 -4.59 10.76
C GLN A 72 2.03 -3.26 11.09
N GLU A 73 2.54 -3.10 12.31
CA GLU A 73 3.23 -1.89 12.75
C GLU A 73 4.53 -1.66 11.97
N ALA A 74 5.27 -2.74 11.69
CA ALA A 74 6.50 -2.67 10.88
C ALA A 74 6.20 -2.28 9.43
N LEU A 75 5.11 -2.80 8.85
CA LEU A 75 4.65 -2.40 7.51
C LEU A 75 4.23 -0.93 7.50
N GLU A 76 3.43 -0.48 8.46
CA GLU A 76 2.99 0.91 8.57
C GLU A 76 4.17 1.87 8.72
N ALA A 77 5.12 1.54 9.61
CA ALA A 77 6.33 2.34 9.79
C ALA A 77 7.19 2.40 8.51
N ALA A 78 7.36 1.27 7.81
CA ALA A 78 8.10 1.23 6.55
C ALA A 78 7.42 2.04 5.44
N VAL A 79 6.09 1.99 5.36
CA VAL A 79 5.29 2.82 4.45
C VAL A 79 5.48 4.30 4.77
N VAL A 80 5.30 4.71 6.02
CA VAL A 80 5.47 6.11 6.42
C VAL A 80 6.90 6.59 6.11
N ALA A 81 7.92 5.81 6.44
CA ALA A 81 9.31 6.17 6.16
C ALA A 81 9.58 6.33 4.65
N LYS A 82 9.09 5.39 3.84
CA LYS A 82 9.23 5.44 2.38
C LYS A 82 8.53 6.67 1.79
N PHE A 83 7.27 6.89 2.11
CA PHE A 83 6.49 8.00 1.56
C PHE A 83 7.01 9.37 2.06
N LYS A 84 7.48 9.46 3.31
CA LYS A 84 8.19 10.67 3.80
C LYS A 84 9.48 10.95 3.03
N SER A 85 10.28 9.93 2.73
CA SER A 85 11.53 10.08 1.97
C SER A 85 11.29 10.64 0.55
N LEU A 86 10.12 10.33 -0.02
CA LEU A 86 9.71 10.81 -1.34
C LEU A 86 9.06 12.20 -1.29
N LYS A 87 8.97 12.83 -0.11
CA LYS A 87 8.23 14.08 0.11
C LYS A 87 6.79 13.98 -0.42
N HIS A 88 6.17 12.82 -0.19
CA HIS A 88 4.84 12.52 -0.72
C HIS A 88 3.76 13.44 -0.14
N GLU A 89 2.92 13.98 -1.02
CA GLU A 89 1.72 14.75 -0.65
C GLU A 89 0.47 13.87 -0.83
N PRO A 90 -0.26 13.53 0.25
CA PRO A 90 -1.51 12.78 0.16
C PRO A 90 -2.52 13.45 -0.75
N VAL A 91 -3.29 12.66 -1.51
CA VAL A 91 -4.23 13.17 -2.53
C VAL A 91 -5.24 14.16 -1.91
N TRP A 92 -5.70 13.88 -0.70
CA TRP A 92 -6.70 14.70 -0.01
C TRP A 92 -6.16 16.00 0.57
N LYS A 93 -4.83 16.16 0.68
CA LYS A 93 -4.22 17.30 1.42
C LYS A 93 -4.57 18.66 0.80
N ARG A 94 -4.75 18.70 -0.53
CA ARG A 94 -5.13 19.92 -1.25
C ARG A 94 -6.59 20.28 -1.04
N GLU A 95 -7.46 19.29 -0.98
CA GLU A 95 -8.92 19.49 -0.90
C GLU A 95 -9.43 19.67 0.53
N ARG A 96 -8.69 19.18 1.54
CA ARG A 96 -9.09 19.31 2.94
C ARG A 96 -9.09 20.79 3.36
N PRO A 97 -10.12 21.30 4.06
CA PRO A 97 -10.11 22.66 4.61
C PRO A 97 -8.94 22.88 5.56
N VAL A 98 -8.39 24.10 5.58
CA VAL A 98 -7.22 24.47 6.41
C VAL A 98 -7.44 24.15 7.90
N SER A 99 -8.66 24.30 8.41
CA SER A 99 -9.02 23.97 9.80
C SER A 99 -8.94 22.48 10.16
N LEU A 100 -8.91 21.59 9.16
CA LEU A 100 -8.83 20.14 9.33
C LEU A 100 -7.49 19.58 8.83
N LYS A 101 -6.65 20.40 8.19
CA LYS A 101 -5.27 20.04 7.91
C LYS A 101 -4.57 19.96 9.27
N GLY A 102 -4.21 18.74 9.68
CA GLY A 102 -3.37 18.54 10.86
C GLY A 102 -1.97 19.12 10.66
N ASP A 103 -1.02 18.75 11.50
CA ASP A 103 0.37 19.18 11.32
C ASP A 103 0.89 18.76 9.93
N ASP A 104 1.41 19.72 9.17
CA ASP A 104 1.77 19.56 7.77
C ASP A 104 2.86 18.51 7.53
N ASN A 105 3.64 18.21 8.56
CA ASN A 105 4.79 17.30 8.52
C ASN A 105 4.47 15.85 8.96
N GLU A 106 3.26 15.60 9.48
CA GLU A 106 2.91 14.28 10.02
C GLU A 106 2.10 13.45 9.04
N LEU A 107 2.79 12.60 8.28
CA LEU A 107 2.14 11.53 7.52
C LEU A 107 1.78 10.37 8.46
N ARG A 108 0.48 10.14 8.67
CA ARG A 108 -0.04 9.02 9.47
C ARG A 108 -0.84 8.07 8.60
N VAL A 109 -0.72 6.77 8.89
CA VAL A 109 -1.50 5.73 8.21
C VAL A 109 -2.82 5.55 8.96
N HIS A 110 -3.93 5.63 8.23
CA HIS A 110 -5.24 5.29 8.76
C HIS A 110 -5.57 3.81 8.56
N ARG A 111 -5.29 3.28 7.37
CA ARG A 111 -5.55 1.88 7.00
C ARG A 111 -4.55 1.43 5.94
N ILE A 112 -4.11 0.17 6.04
CA ILE A 112 -3.42 -0.57 4.99
C ILE A 112 -4.16 -1.88 4.77
N TYR A 113 -4.39 -2.23 3.51
CA TYR A 113 -5.13 -3.45 3.14
C TYR A 113 -4.67 -3.96 1.77
N PRO A 114 -4.87 -5.25 1.45
CA PRO A 114 -4.51 -5.82 0.15
C PRO A 114 -5.23 -5.12 -1.01
N LEU A 115 -4.55 -5.02 -2.14
CA LEU A 115 -5.12 -4.46 -3.37
C LEU A 115 -6.39 -5.22 -3.78
N GLY A 116 -7.40 -4.50 -4.28
CA GLY A 116 -8.62 -5.08 -4.86
C GLY A 116 -9.88 -4.98 -4.00
N LEU A 117 -9.76 -4.42 -2.78
CA LEU A 117 -10.92 -4.19 -1.92
C LEU A 117 -11.67 -2.91 -2.29
N THR A 118 -13.01 -2.99 -2.27
CA THR A 118 -13.86 -1.80 -2.36
C THR A 118 -13.64 -0.87 -1.16
N GLN A 119 -14.00 0.41 -1.29
CA GLN A 119 -13.84 1.38 -0.20
C GLN A 119 -14.57 0.94 1.08
N ARG A 120 -15.79 0.41 0.93
CA ARG A 120 -16.58 -0.08 2.07
C ARG A 120 -15.90 -1.26 2.76
N GLN A 121 -15.39 -2.22 1.98
CA GLN A 121 -14.65 -3.35 2.53
C GLN A 121 -13.36 -2.88 3.22
N ALA A 122 -12.56 -2.04 2.58
CA ALA A 122 -11.31 -1.54 3.13
C ALA A 122 -11.47 -0.79 4.47
N LEU A 123 -12.52 0.02 4.62
CA LEU A 123 -12.71 0.86 5.81
C LEU A 123 -13.47 0.16 6.93
N TYR A 124 -14.46 -0.68 6.58
CA TYR A 124 -15.40 -1.24 7.54
C TYR A 124 -15.38 -2.77 7.63
N GLY A 125 -14.96 -3.47 6.57
CA GLY A 125 -15.03 -4.93 6.50
C GLY A 125 -13.69 -5.64 6.67
N PHE A 126 -12.56 -4.95 6.45
CA PHE A 126 -11.24 -5.57 6.44
C PHE A 126 -10.40 -5.16 7.65
N LYS A 127 -9.81 -6.15 8.28
CA LYS A 127 -8.77 -6.02 9.29
C LYS A 127 -7.93 -7.29 9.23
N PHE A 128 -6.61 -7.15 9.36
CA PHE A 128 -5.76 -8.30 9.62
C PHE A 128 -6.09 -8.86 11.01
N GLU A 129 -6.36 -10.15 11.11
CA GLU A 129 -6.56 -10.87 12.37
C GLU A 129 -5.20 -11.11 13.04
N GLY A 130 -4.52 -10.01 13.40
CA GLY A 130 -3.19 -10.02 14.00
C GLY A 130 -2.04 -10.24 13.01
N ASN A 131 -0.81 -10.24 13.54
CA ASN A 131 0.43 -10.26 12.76
C ASN A 131 0.63 -11.55 11.95
N SER A 132 0.07 -12.67 12.39
CA SER A 132 0.14 -13.96 11.68
C SER A 132 -0.63 -13.95 10.35
N SER A 133 -1.74 -13.22 10.27
CA SER A 133 -2.54 -13.12 9.05
C SER A 133 -1.81 -12.32 7.95
N LEU A 134 -1.12 -11.23 8.34
CA LEU A 134 -0.29 -10.44 7.42
C LEU A 134 0.92 -11.24 6.93
N SER A 135 1.65 -11.88 7.84
CA SER A 135 2.83 -12.67 7.47
C SER A 135 2.47 -13.81 6.51
N SER A 136 1.36 -14.50 6.80
CA SER A 136 0.81 -15.54 5.91
C SER A 136 0.45 -14.97 4.54
N HIS A 137 -0.19 -13.80 4.49
CA HIS A 137 -0.54 -13.16 3.22
C HIS A 137 0.69 -12.83 2.37
N ILE A 138 1.74 -12.26 2.97
CA ILE A 138 2.99 -11.89 2.28
C ILE A 138 3.75 -13.14 1.81
N GLN A 139 3.73 -14.23 2.59
CA GLN A 139 4.42 -15.47 2.25
C GLN A 139 3.75 -16.23 1.10
N HIS A 140 2.41 -16.25 1.05
CA HIS A 140 1.65 -16.94 0.00
C HIS A 140 1.53 -16.15 -1.29
N ASN A 141 1.59 -14.81 -1.23
CA ASN A 141 1.43 -13.94 -2.39
C ASN A 141 2.78 -13.33 -2.80
N PRO A 142 3.41 -13.79 -3.90
CA PRO A 142 4.64 -13.20 -4.39
C PRO A 142 4.39 -11.72 -4.75
N CYS A 143 5.25 -10.82 -4.26
CA CYS A 143 5.14 -9.39 -4.50
C CYS A 143 3.79 -8.82 -4.04
N ALA A 144 3.38 -9.15 -2.80
CA ALA A 144 2.10 -8.70 -2.26
C ALA A 144 1.89 -7.19 -2.44
N LYS A 145 0.69 -6.84 -2.91
CA LYS A 145 0.29 -5.47 -3.25
C LYS A 145 -0.70 -4.94 -2.24
N PHE A 146 -0.46 -3.74 -1.74
CA PHE A 146 -1.31 -3.09 -0.76
C PHE A 146 -1.73 -1.69 -1.21
N GLU A 147 -2.88 -1.26 -0.70
CA GLU A 147 -3.29 0.13 -0.72
C GLU A 147 -3.23 0.69 0.70
N VAL A 148 -2.79 1.95 0.78
CA VAL A 148 -2.74 2.72 2.02
C VAL A 148 -3.66 3.94 1.93
N VAL A 149 -4.33 4.24 3.04
CA VAL A 149 -5.06 5.49 3.24
C VAL A 149 -4.32 6.28 4.30
N PHE A 150 -3.80 7.46 3.93
CA PHE A 150 -3.20 8.42 4.85
C PHE A 150 -4.25 9.36 5.44
N VAL A 151 -3.97 9.95 6.60
CA VAL A 151 -4.83 10.96 7.27
C VAL A 151 -4.04 12.10 7.87
#